data_AF-A0A7W7XDP4-F1
#
_entry.id   AF-A0A7W7XDP4-F1
#
_cell.length_a   1.000
_cell.length_b   1.000
_cell.length_c   1.000
_cell.angle_alpha   90.00
_cell.angle_beta   90.00
_cell.angle_gamma   90.00
#
_symmetry.space_group_name_H-M   'P 1'
#
loop_
_entity.id
_entity.type
_entity.pdbx_description
1 polymer ?
#
loop_
_entity_poly.entity_id
_entity_poly.type
_entity_poly.pdbx_seq_one_letter_code
_entity_poly.pdbx_strand_id
1 'polypeptide(L)'
;MDHAITPDVANHVLFHFGRGGYQAGSFTTHLLCAFAIADEQHFFRLSEAFPEYGAAVAAIQYDPKGVANLTAIATSGEVAA
;
A
#
# COMPACT_ATOMS: atom_id res chain seq x y z
N MET A 1 -14.50 5.00 9.63
CA MET A 1 -13.21 4.58 10.20
C MET A 1 -12.19 4.82 9.10
N ASP A 2 -11.57 6.00 9.10
CA ASP A 2 -10.49 6.30 8.16
C ASP A 2 -9.27 5.48 8.58
N HIS A 3 -9.00 4.38 7.86
CA HIS A 3 -7.84 3.55 8.12
C HIS A 3 -6.62 4.23 7.51
N ALA A 4 -5.91 5.01 8.33
CA ALA A 4 -4.71 5.70 7.93
C ALA A 4 -3.63 4.70 7.51
N ILE A 5 -3.03 4.92 6.34
CA ILE A 5 -1.93 4.11 5.82
C ILE A 5 -0.75 4.23 6.78
N THR A 6 -0.30 3.11 7.35
CA THR A 6 0.89 3.07 8.20
C THR A 6 2.19 3.15 7.39
N PRO A 7 3.32 3.56 8.00
CA PRO A 7 4.63 3.57 7.33
C PRO A 7 5.04 2.21 6.77
N ASP A 8 4.76 1.11 7.49
CA ASP A 8 5.01 -0.25 7.01
C ASP A 8 4.20 -0.56 5.73
N VAL A 9 2.90 -0.29 5.73
CA VAL A 9 2.03 -0.51 4.56
C VAL A 9 2.53 0.31 3.37
N ALA A 10 2.91 1.57 3.59
CA ALA A 10 3.46 2.42 2.54
C ALA A 10 4.75 1.84 1.95
N ASN A 11 5.69 1.40 2.80
CA ASN A 11 6.94 0.78 2.36
C ASN A 11 6.71 -0.52 1.57
N HIS A 12 5.81 -1.37 2.05
CA HIS A 12 5.46 -2.63 1.38
C HIS A 12 4.87 -2.41 -0.01
N VAL A 13 3.94 -1.45 -0.13
CA VAL A 13 3.30 -1.11 -1.40
C VAL A 13 4.31 -0.47 -2.35
N LEU A 14 5.12 0.48 -1.88
CA LEU A 14 6.19 1.07 -2.68
C LEU A 14 7.14 -0.01 -3.21
N PHE A 15 7.51 -0.99 -2.38
CA PHE A 15 8.42 -2.06 -2.77
C PHE A 15 7.80 -2.95 -3.84
N HIS A 16 6.55 -3.35 -3.65
CA HIS A 16 5.81 -4.21 -4.59
C HIS A 16 5.72 -3.60 -6.00
N PHE A 17 5.52 -2.29 -6.09
CA PHE A 17 5.44 -1.56 -7.38
C PHE A 17 6.79 -1.00 -7.87
N GLY A 18 7.91 -1.37 -7.23
CA GLY A 18 9.26 -0.97 -7.66
C GLY A 18 9.56 0.53 -7.49
N ARG A 19 8.98 1.18 -6.47
CA ARG A 19 9.11 2.61 -6.19
C ARG A 19 9.97 2.95 -4.96
N GLY A 20 10.64 1.96 -4.35
CA GLY A 20 11.42 2.12 -3.12
C GLY A 20 10.79 1.35 -1.95
N GLY A 21 11.23 1.60 -0.72
CA GLY A 21 10.74 0.89 0.48
C GLY A 21 11.34 -0.51 0.69
N TYR A 22 10.72 -1.32 1.54
CA TYR A 22 11.18 -2.68 1.86
C TYR A 22 10.09 -3.74 1.65
N GLN A 23 10.55 -4.97 1.44
CA GLN A 23 9.68 -6.10 1.14
C GLN A 23 8.86 -6.50 2.37
N ALA A 24 7.58 -6.80 2.14
CA ALA A 24 6.71 -7.37 3.14
C ALA A 24 6.96 -8.87 3.36
N GLY A 25 6.35 -9.43 4.41
CA GLY A 25 6.28 -10.89 4.60
C GLY A 25 5.56 -11.62 3.45
N SER A 26 5.66 -12.95 3.42
CA SER A 26 5.14 -13.78 2.33
C SER A 26 3.62 -13.63 2.12
N PHE A 27 2.84 -13.60 3.19
CA PHE A 27 1.39 -13.40 3.11
C PHE A 27 1.05 -12.06 2.46
N THR A 28 1.64 -10.97 2.98
CA THR A 28 1.41 -9.61 2.46
C THR A 28 1.88 -9.47 1.01
N THR A 29 2.97 -10.14 0.63
CA THR A 29 3.42 -10.16 -0.76
C THR A 29 2.35 -10.75 -1.68
N HIS A 30 1.73 -11.88 -1.30
CA HIS A 30 0.64 -12.47 -2.07
C HIS A 30 -0.64 -11.64 -2.04
N LEU A 31 -0.93 -10.96 -0.93
CA LEU A 31 -2.03 -10.01 -0.82
C LEU A 31 -1.84 -8.85 -1.82
N LEU A 32 -0.65 -8.27 -1.90
CA LEU A 32 -0.33 -7.19 -2.84
C LEU A 32 -0.41 -7.67 -4.30
N CYS A 33 0.09 -8.87 -4.60
CA CYS A 33 -0.13 -9.49 -5.91
C CYS A 33 -1.63 -9.60 -6.24
N ALA A 34 -2.45 -10.04 -5.28
CA ALA A 34 -3.89 -10.17 -5.48
C ALA A 34 -4.54 -8.80 -5.76
N PHE A 35 -4.18 -7.76 -5.01
CA PHE A 35 -4.65 -6.40 -5.28
C PHE A 35 -4.23 -5.88 -6.67
N ALA A 36 -3.01 -6.17 -7.11
CA ALA A 36 -2.48 -5.69 -8.39
C ALA A 36 -3.17 -6.32 -9.62
N ILE A 37 -3.72 -7.52 -9.49
CA ILE A 37 -4.41 -8.23 -10.58
C ILE A 37 -5.93 -8.27 -10.43
N ALA A 38 -6.48 -7.79 -9.32
CA ALA A 38 -7.90 -7.84 -9.04
C ALA A 38 -8.70 -6.97 -10.02
N ASP A 39 -9.84 -7.48 -10.49
CA ASP A 39 -10.89 -6.62 -11.04
C ASP A 39 -11.51 -5.74 -9.95
N GLU A 40 -12.32 -4.76 -10.35
CA GLU A 40 -12.93 -3.79 -9.45
C GLU A 40 -13.71 -4.45 -8.28
N GLN A 41 -14.46 -5.53 -8.55
CA GLN A 41 -15.26 -6.19 -7.53
C GLN A 41 -14.39 -6.90 -6.49
N HIS A 42 -13.34 -7.60 -6.93
CA HIS A 42 -12.39 -8.26 -6.04
C HIS A 42 -11.51 -7.25 -5.32
N PHE A 43 -11.14 -6.15 -5.96
CA PHE A 43 -10.41 -5.05 -5.34
C PHE A 43 -11.20 -4.45 -4.17
N PHE A 44 -12.51 -4.23 -4.38
CA PHE A 44 -13.40 -3.73 -3.33
C PHE A 44 -13.46 -4.69 -2.14
N ARG A 45 -13.69 -5.98 -2.39
CA ARG A 45 -13.72 -7.01 -1.32
C ARG A 45 -12.40 -7.10 -0.55
N LEU A 46 -11.27 -7.04 -1.26
CA LEU A 46 -9.94 -7.03 -0.64
C LEU A 46 -9.74 -5.76 0.20
N SER A 47 -10.23 -4.61 -0.27
CA SER A 47 -10.16 -3.34 0.46
C SER A 47 -11.05 -3.33 1.71
N GLU A 48 -12.18 -4.05 1.71
CA GLU A 48 -12.99 -4.23 2.93
C GLU A 48 -12.24 -5.05 3.99
N ALA A 49 -11.51 -6.09 3.57
CA ALA A 49 -10.75 -6.96 4.47
C ALA A 49 -9.40 -6.36 4.91
N PHE A 50 -8.75 -5.59 4.03
CA PHE A 50 -7.42 -5.01 4.24
C PHE A 50 -7.42 -3.52 3.84
N PRO A 51 -8.10 -2.66 4.61
CA PRO A 51 -8.38 -1.28 4.20
C PRO A 51 -7.15 -0.41 4.01
N GLU A 52 -6.11 -0.57 4.84
CA GLU A 52 -4.85 0.19 4.69
C GLU A 52 -4.12 -0.16 3.38
N TYR A 53 -4.05 -1.45 3.05
CA TYR A 53 -3.43 -1.91 1.82
C TYR A 53 -4.27 -1.51 0.60
N GLY A 54 -5.60 -1.62 0.68
CA GLY A 54 -6.50 -1.15 -0.38
C GLY A 54 -6.33 0.34 -0.66
N ALA A 55 -6.27 1.17 0.38
CA ALA A 55 -6.05 2.61 0.24
C ALA A 55 -4.67 2.93 -0.38
N ALA A 56 -3.61 2.26 0.08
CA ALA A 56 -2.27 2.48 -0.44
C ALA A 56 -2.11 2.00 -1.90
N VAL A 57 -2.70 0.86 -2.25
CA VAL A 57 -2.69 0.37 -3.63
C VAL A 57 -3.54 1.26 -4.56
N ALA A 58 -4.68 1.75 -4.09
CA ALA A 58 -5.49 2.71 -4.85
C ALA A 58 -4.72 4.01 -5.10
N ALA A 59 -4.01 4.51 -4.08
CA ALA A 59 -3.17 5.70 -4.21
C ALA A 59 -2.09 5.50 -5.29
N ILE A 60 -1.30 4.43 -5.23
CA ILE A 60 -0.20 4.25 -6.18
C ILE A 60 -0.64 3.99 -7.63
N GLN A 61 -1.82 3.37 -7.83
CA GLN A 61 -2.32 3.03 -9.16
C GLN A 61 -3.12 4.15 -9.82
N TYR A 62 -3.89 4.93 -9.05
CA TYR A 62 -4.88 5.86 -9.60
C TYR A 62 -4.64 7.33 -9.26
N ASP A 63 -3.88 7.64 -8.20
CA ASP A 63 -3.54 9.02 -7.84
C ASP A 63 -2.20 9.42 -8.48
N PRO A 64 -2.16 10.48 -9.32
CA PRO A 64 -0.92 11.03 -9.85
C PRO A 64 0.12 11.41 -8.77
N LYS A 65 -0.34 11.72 -7.54
CA LYS A 65 0.51 12.03 -6.39
C LYS A 65 0.74 10.83 -5.46
N GLY A 66 0.20 9.65 -5.80
CA GLY A 66 0.21 8.47 -4.94
C GLY A 66 1.60 8.05 -4.49
N VAL A 67 2.57 7.99 -5.41
CA VAL A 67 3.96 7.65 -5.07
C VAL A 67 4.54 8.67 -4.09
N ALA A 68 4.37 9.97 -4.34
CA ALA A 68 4.90 11.01 -3.46
C ALA A 68 4.27 10.99 -2.07
N ASN A 69 2.95 10.78 -2.00
CA ASN A 69 2.21 10.68 -0.74
C ASN A 69 2.65 9.45 0.07
N LEU A 70 2.77 8.28 -0.58
CA LEU A 70 3.23 7.07 0.08
C LEU A 70 4.69 7.18 0.55
N THR A 71 5.57 7.81 -0.24
CA THR A 71 6.95 8.05 0.19
C THR A 71 7.01 8.96 1.42
N ALA A 72 6.16 10.00 1.48
CA ALA A 72 6.08 10.86 2.66
C ALA A 72 5.60 10.10 3.90
N ILE A 73 4.61 9.20 3.75
CA ILE A 73 4.12 8.37 4.85
C ILE A 73 5.20 7.37 5.31
N ALA A 74 5.89 6.73 4.36
CA ALA A 74 6.95 5.76 4.62
C ALA A 74 8.10 6.36 5.45
N THR A 75 8.48 7.61 5.18
CA THR A 75 9.57 8.31 5.89
C THR A 75 9.12 9.06 7.13
N SER A 76 7.82 9.34 7.28
CA SER A 76 7.28 9.99 8.49
C SER A 76 7.34 9.08 9.73
N GLY A 77 7.54 7.77 9.57
CA GLY A 77 7.81 6.83 10.66
C GLY A 77 9.29 6.72 11.05
N GLU A 78 10.23 7.17 10.20
CA GLU A 78 11.67 7.11 10.45
C GLU A 78 12.19 8.23 11.36
N VAL A 79 11.38 9.26 11.65
CA VAL A 79 11.72 10.35 12.60
C VAL A 79 11.51 9.96 14.07
N ALA A 80 11.96 8.77 14.44
CA ALA A 80 12.07 8.33 15.82
C ALA A 80 13.30 7.40 15.99
N ALA A 81 14.50 7.98 15.83
CA ALA A 81 15.76 7.43 16.32
C ALA A 81 16.73 8.57 16.64
#